data_AF-A0A067MDI2-F1
#
_entry.id   AF-A0A067MDI2-F1
#
_cell.length_a   1.000
_cell.length_b   1.000
_cell.length_c   1.000
_cell.angle_alpha   90.00
_cell.angle_beta   90.00
_cell.angle_gamma   90.00
#
_symmetry.space_group_name_H-M   'P 1'
#
loop_
_entity.id
_entity.type
_entity.pdbx_description
1 polymer ?
#
loop_
_entity_poly.entity_id
_entity_poly.type
_entity_poly.pdbx_seq_one_letter_code
_entity_poly.pdbx_strand_id
1 'polypeptide(L)'
;MEISSEDLELCASILEDEITVVQSVYPESSRVNQEGLTGESPSDVSIVLEIPVDLGETREVKIIDDGTIAASSAAVSPGTSATNEEGNTVTQSSQNNITTTKTATNPDPHSTISHAQDTQQTATLQLSSLPPIIVSLQLPPAYPLHAPPEILSLHSTHAWLSPSLVSCLRAKVFSLWDECRASGEGVLWRLVQYVRNGDFIPELSLLDDTAGAASTDTTITTAVPLRIPHAAPQLLAPRLQAYDAHLASSLFDLKTFTCAICLSPHKGSACIALSCAHVFCKDCLREFWGTCIAEGEVERVMCPDEECVKGGRKAREEEVRSVVLDERVVERWKWIRQKIELEKDPTTVHCPMEWCQAPVRRPRAVKEEEEESQWDRLRTCQSCQYSFCVLCKRTWHGPLTVCPPSVTMPFVLEYMSAGADSPKRREIERRLGKNNIERLVARYQEEELNKKWIDQSTMACPGCEVKVEKSLGECQSVCPFRAAGERLRPGSPVDR
;
A
#
# COMPACT_ATOMS: atom_id res chain seq x y z
N MET A 1 -62.73 15.31 20.58
CA MET A 1 -62.55 15.82 21.95
C MET A 1 -61.64 17.02 21.78
N GLU A 2 -62.14 18.23 22.01
CA GLU A 2 -61.33 19.44 21.86
C GLU A 2 -60.27 19.45 22.95
N ILE A 3 -58.99 19.61 22.57
CA ILE A 3 -57.87 19.70 23.51
C ILE A 3 -57.98 21.04 24.25
N SER A 4 -57.82 21.03 25.57
CA SER A 4 -57.94 22.26 26.36
C SER A 4 -56.77 23.22 26.08
N SER A 5 -56.98 24.53 26.25
CA SER A 5 -55.91 25.53 26.10
C SER A 5 -54.77 25.30 27.08
N GLU A 6 -55.09 24.85 28.30
CA GLU A 6 -54.11 24.53 29.35
C GLU A 6 -53.21 23.35 28.94
N ASP A 7 -53.78 22.33 28.30
CA ASP A 7 -53.03 21.18 27.79
C ASP A 7 -52.08 21.56 26.64
N LEU A 8 -52.50 22.50 25.78
CA LEU A 8 -51.68 23.00 24.67
C LEU A 8 -50.51 23.85 25.19
N GLU A 9 -50.72 24.67 26.22
CA GLU A 9 -49.66 25.44 26.88
C GLU A 9 -48.64 24.51 27.56
N LEU A 10 -49.12 23.45 28.23
CA LEU A 10 -48.25 22.44 28.83
C LEU A 10 -47.43 21.69 27.76
N CYS A 11 -48.05 21.32 26.65
CA CYS A 11 -47.38 20.72 25.49
C CYS A 11 -46.24 21.61 24.97
N ALA A 12 -46.51 22.91 24.79
CA ALA A 12 -45.52 23.89 24.35
C ALA A 12 -44.34 24.03 25.33
N SER A 13 -44.62 24.07 26.64
CA SER A 13 -43.57 24.14 27.67
C SER A 13 -42.67 22.90 27.65
N ILE A 14 -43.24 21.69 27.56
CA ILE A 14 -42.48 20.44 27.51
C ILE A 14 -41.59 20.40 26.26
N LEU A 15 -42.14 20.84 25.12
CA LEU A 15 -41.43 20.89 23.86
C LEU A 15 -40.23 21.86 23.91
N GLU A 16 -40.41 23.04 24.49
CA GLU A 16 -39.33 24.04 24.64
C GLU A 16 -38.20 23.51 25.52
N ASP A 17 -38.54 22.90 26.66
CA ASP A 17 -37.57 22.27 27.56
C ASP A 17 -36.82 21.13 26.85
N GLU A 18 -37.54 20.28 26.12
CA GLU A 18 -36.93 19.16 25.40
C GLU A 18 -35.97 19.61 24.31
N ILE A 19 -36.37 20.58 23.49
CA ILE A 19 -35.51 21.16 22.45
C ILE A 19 -34.26 21.77 23.09
N THR A 20 -34.43 22.50 24.20
CA THR A 20 -33.32 23.13 24.92
C THR A 20 -32.33 22.08 25.44
N VAL A 21 -32.82 20.98 26.00
CA VAL A 21 -31.97 19.88 26.46
C VAL A 21 -31.21 19.26 25.29
N VAL A 22 -31.89 18.92 24.19
CA VAL A 22 -31.24 18.31 23.01
C VAL A 22 -30.18 19.23 22.41
N GLN A 23 -30.46 20.52 22.27
CA GLN A 23 -29.51 21.51 21.74
C GLN A 23 -28.34 21.77 22.69
N SER A 24 -28.57 21.73 24.01
CA SER A 24 -27.50 21.96 24.99
C SER A 24 -26.51 20.80 25.08
N VAL A 25 -27.01 19.56 24.97
CA VAL A 25 -26.18 18.36 25.08
C VAL A 25 -25.56 17.97 23.73
N TYR A 26 -26.29 18.19 22.63
CA TYR A 26 -25.86 17.86 21.28
C TYR A 26 -26.11 19.02 20.30
N PRO A 27 -25.37 20.13 20.45
CA PRO A 27 -25.56 21.31 19.62
C PRO A 27 -25.30 21.05 18.14
N GLU A 28 -24.42 20.10 17.82
CA GLU A 28 -24.15 19.64 16.45
C GLU A 28 -25.22 18.70 15.88
N SER A 29 -26.08 18.09 16.71
CA SER A 29 -27.03 17.05 16.29
C SER A 29 -28.46 17.56 16.10
N SER A 30 -28.74 18.86 16.26
CA SER A 30 -30.09 19.38 16.07
C SER A 30 -30.09 20.75 15.39
N ARG A 31 -30.95 20.89 14.37
CA ARG A 31 -31.28 22.14 13.72
C ARG A 31 -32.79 22.34 13.81
N VAL A 32 -33.21 23.40 14.49
CA VAL A 32 -34.62 23.72 14.68
C VAL A 32 -34.94 24.92 13.80
N ASN A 33 -35.90 24.76 12.89
CA ASN A 33 -36.45 25.90 12.15
C ASN A 33 -37.65 26.42 12.96
N GLN A 34 -37.39 27.38 13.84
CA GLN A 34 -38.42 28.05 14.64
C GLN A 34 -39.09 29.17 13.84
N GLU A 35 -39.81 28.85 12.76
CA GLU A 35 -40.66 29.85 12.08
C GLU A 35 -42.01 30.08 12.80
N GLY A 36 -42.23 29.44 13.96
CA GLY A 36 -43.54 29.40 14.64
C GLY A 36 -43.61 29.89 16.10
N LEU A 37 -42.50 30.20 16.78
CA LEU A 37 -42.52 30.55 18.21
C LEU A 37 -42.77 32.04 18.51
N THR A 38 -43.01 32.86 17.48
CA THR A 38 -43.25 34.31 17.62
C THR A 38 -44.61 34.78 17.09
N GLY A 39 -45.49 33.86 16.65
CA GLY A 39 -46.80 34.17 16.08
C GLY A 39 -47.96 33.69 16.96
N GLU A 40 -49.05 34.46 17.00
CA GLU A 40 -50.28 34.28 17.81
C GLU A 40 -51.12 33.02 17.45
N SER A 41 -50.52 31.96 16.91
CA SER A 41 -51.20 30.70 16.57
C SER A 41 -50.29 29.51 16.82
N PRO A 42 -50.83 28.40 17.38
CA PRO A 42 -50.06 27.18 17.58
C PRO A 42 -49.74 26.54 16.23
N SER A 43 -48.57 26.85 15.67
CA SER A 43 -48.07 26.26 14.42
C SER A 43 -47.15 25.08 14.72
N ASP A 44 -47.09 24.12 13.80
CA ASP A 44 -46.20 22.97 13.91
C ASP A 44 -44.72 23.40 13.95
N VAL A 45 -43.94 22.77 14.82
CA VAL A 45 -42.49 23.00 14.93
C VAL A 45 -41.74 21.95 14.11
N SER A 46 -40.87 22.40 13.20
CA SER A 46 -40.01 21.49 12.42
C SER A 46 -38.61 21.39 13.02
N ILE A 47 -38.14 20.16 13.23
CA ILE A 47 -36.82 19.85 13.76
C ILE A 47 -36.12 18.82 12.89
N VAL A 48 -34.82 19.02 12.65
CA VAL A 48 -33.94 18.05 12.00
C VAL A 48 -32.89 17.61 13.01
N LEU A 49 -32.86 16.31 13.27
CA LEU A 49 -31.89 15.66 14.14
C LEU A 49 -30.86 14.90 13.30
N GLU A 50 -29.58 15.23 13.45
CA GLU A 50 -28.43 14.53 12.85
C GLU A 50 -27.72 13.71 13.93
N ILE A 51 -28.14 12.46 14.11
CA ILE A 51 -27.75 11.65 15.27
C ILE A 51 -26.59 10.72 14.87
N PRO A 52 -25.36 10.94 15.39
CA PRO A 52 -24.24 10.02 15.16
C PRO A 52 -24.53 8.69 15.86
N VAL A 53 -24.06 7.58 15.28
CA VAL A 53 -24.25 6.25 15.86
C VAL A 53 -22.91 5.75 16.38
N ASP A 54 -22.85 5.51 17.69
CA ASP A 54 -21.70 4.97 18.42
C ASP A 54 -21.89 3.46 18.61
N LEU A 55 -20.91 2.67 18.19
CA LEU A 55 -20.91 1.22 18.38
C LEU A 55 -20.24 0.80 19.70
N GLY A 56 -19.70 1.76 20.45
CA GLY A 56 -18.94 1.54 21.68
C GLY A 56 -17.56 0.99 21.37
N GLU A 57 -17.42 -0.33 21.46
CA GLU A 57 -16.19 -1.02 21.06
C GLU A 57 -16.15 -1.24 19.55
N THR A 58 -14.94 -1.41 19.00
CA THR A 58 -14.77 -1.75 17.59
C THR A 58 -15.51 -3.05 17.27
N ARG A 59 -16.45 -2.97 16.34
CA ARG A 59 -17.33 -4.07 15.96
C ARG A 59 -17.13 -4.46 14.49
N GLU A 60 -17.25 -5.76 14.22
CA GLU A 60 -17.23 -6.28 12.86
C GLU A 60 -18.53 -5.91 12.14
N VAL A 61 -18.40 -5.25 10.99
CA VAL A 61 -19.51 -4.83 10.13
C VAL A 61 -19.38 -5.52 8.76
N LYS A 62 -20.39 -6.28 8.38
CA LYS A 62 -20.49 -6.98 7.08
C LYS A 62 -21.51 -6.28 6.20
N ILE A 63 -21.05 -5.73 5.09
CA ILE A 63 -21.90 -5.14 4.07
C ILE A 63 -22.19 -6.21 3.02
N ILE A 64 -23.46 -6.55 2.86
CA ILE A 64 -23.95 -7.65 2.02
C ILE A 64 -24.70 -7.05 0.84
N ASP A 65 -24.42 -7.54 -0.37
CA ASP A 65 -25.19 -7.14 -1.55
C ASP A 65 -26.65 -7.59 -1.38
N ASP A 66 -27.57 -6.63 -1.43
CA ASP A 66 -29.00 -6.86 -1.29
C ASP A 66 -29.68 -7.27 -2.61
N GLY A 67 -28.93 -7.35 -3.71
CA GLY A 67 -29.41 -7.76 -5.02
C GLY A 67 -30.27 -6.73 -5.74
N THR A 68 -30.42 -5.51 -5.19
CA THR A 68 -31.28 -4.47 -5.78
C THR A 68 -30.76 -3.98 -7.14
N ILE A 69 -29.44 -4.03 -7.37
CA ILE A 69 -28.83 -3.72 -8.67
C ILE A 69 -29.08 -4.84 -9.69
N ALA A 70 -29.01 -6.11 -9.28
CA ALA A 70 -29.25 -7.26 -10.15
C ALA A 70 -30.73 -7.35 -10.61
N ALA A 71 -31.67 -6.96 -9.75
CA ALA A 71 -33.10 -6.94 -10.07
C ALA A 71 -33.46 -5.90 -11.16
N SER A 72 -32.69 -4.81 -11.29
CA SER A 72 -32.93 -3.77 -12.29
C SER A 72 -32.49 -4.16 -13.71
N SER A 73 -31.58 -5.14 -13.84
CA SER A 73 -31.11 -5.67 -15.13
C SER A 73 -31.94 -6.82 -15.70
N ALA A 74 -32.86 -7.40 -14.93
CA ALA A 74 -33.69 -8.55 -15.35
C ALA A 74 -35.00 -8.16 -16.06
N ALA A 75 -35.32 -6.86 -16.16
CA ALA A 75 -36.56 -6.36 -16.75
C ALA A 75 -36.40 -5.91 -18.22
N VAL A 76 -35.76 -6.72 -19.07
CA VAL A 76 -35.91 -6.60 -20.53
C VAL A 76 -36.02 -8.00 -21.13
N SER A 77 -37.25 -8.48 -21.30
CA SER A 77 -37.54 -9.66 -22.11
C SER A 77 -37.75 -9.26 -23.58
N PRO A 78 -37.20 -10.01 -24.55
CA PRO A 78 -37.41 -9.75 -25.97
C PRO A 78 -38.69 -10.43 -26.46
N GLY A 79 -39.65 -9.63 -26.94
CA GLY A 79 -40.84 -10.11 -27.65
C GLY A 79 -40.64 -10.00 -29.16
N THR A 80 -40.41 -11.13 -29.82
CA THR A 80 -40.29 -11.25 -31.28
C THR A 80 -41.67 -11.46 -31.92
N SER A 81 -41.98 -10.73 -33.01
CA SER A 81 -42.51 -11.26 -34.29
C SER A 81 -43.32 -10.21 -35.07
N ALA A 82 -42.81 -9.77 -36.22
CA ALA A 82 -43.63 -9.43 -37.39
C ALA A 82 -42.75 -9.42 -38.66
N THR A 83 -43.37 -9.87 -39.74
CA THR A 83 -42.81 -10.39 -40.99
C THR A 83 -42.48 -9.34 -42.05
N ASN A 84 -41.43 -9.66 -42.81
CA ASN A 84 -40.98 -9.31 -44.16
C ASN A 84 -41.74 -8.34 -45.10
N GLU A 85 -40.89 -7.66 -45.89
CA GLU A 85 -41.02 -7.24 -47.31
C GLU A 85 -41.83 -5.96 -47.64
N GLU A 86 -41.15 -4.88 -48.03
CA GLU A 86 -40.88 -4.47 -49.43
C GLU A 86 -40.09 -3.14 -49.46
N GLY A 87 -39.37 -2.90 -50.55
CA GLY A 87 -38.20 -2.03 -50.62
C GLY A 87 -38.46 -0.53 -50.77
N ASN A 88 -37.39 0.26 -50.59
CA ASN A 88 -36.89 1.12 -51.67
C ASN A 88 -35.52 1.72 -51.35
N THR A 89 -34.75 1.92 -52.40
CA THR A 89 -33.47 2.63 -52.49
C THR A 89 -33.54 4.07 -52.02
N VAL A 90 -32.43 4.63 -51.49
CA VAL A 90 -31.80 5.88 -51.97
C VAL A 90 -30.45 6.11 -51.25
N THR A 91 -29.53 6.62 -52.04
CA THR A 91 -28.11 6.97 -51.86
C THR A 91 -27.85 8.19 -50.94
N GLN A 92 -26.68 8.19 -50.29
CA GLN A 92 -25.66 9.27 -50.19
C GLN A 92 -24.71 8.97 -49.00
N SER A 93 -23.44 8.59 -49.21
CA SER A 93 -22.29 9.51 -49.37
C SER A 93 -22.10 10.39 -48.13
N SER A 94 -21.14 10.14 -47.24
CA SER A 94 -19.73 10.58 -47.35
C SER A 94 -18.92 9.89 -46.24
N GLN A 95 -17.90 9.08 -46.54
CA GLN A 95 -16.49 9.48 -46.69
C GLN A 95 -15.99 10.42 -45.58
N ASN A 96 -15.27 9.87 -44.60
CA ASN A 96 -13.81 10.04 -44.56
C ASN A 96 -13.12 8.91 -43.76
N ASN A 97 -12.29 8.17 -44.50
CA ASN A 97 -11.29 7.22 -44.04
C ASN A 97 -10.07 7.96 -43.44
N ILE A 98 -9.29 7.25 -42.62
CA ILE A 98 -7.89 6.84 -42.87
C ILE A 98 -7.35 6.30 -41.53
N THR A 99 -7.28 4.97 -41.32
CA THR A 99 -6.21 4.01 -41.71
C THR A 99 -4.99 4.09 -40.76
N THR A 100 -4.69 3.07 -39.96
CA THR A 100 -3.72 1.99 -40.26
C THR A 100 -3.90 0.84 -39.23
N THR A 101 -4.42 -0.36 -39.56
CA THR A 101 -3.74 -1.61 -39.97
C THR A 101 -2.46 -1.95 -39.18
N LYS A 102 -2.51 -2.95 -38.26
CA LYS A 102 -2.19 -4.41 -38.43
C LYS A 102 -0.68 -4.65 -38.70
N THR A 103 0.05 -5.62 -38.11
CA THR A 103 -0.30 -7.02 -37.80
C THR A 103 0.82 -7.74 -37.02
N ALA A 104 0.43 -8.77 -36.23
CA ALA A 104 1.12 -10.05 -35.95
C ALA A 104 2.42 -10.03 -35.10
N THR A 105 2.74 -10.96 -34.18
CA THR A 105 2.38 -12.40 -34.05
C THR A 105 2.75 -12.88 -32.62
N ASN A 106 1.98 -13.83 -32.07
CA ASN A 106 2.19 -14.57 -30.80
C ASN A 106 3.17 -15.78 -31.02
N PRO A 107 3.64 -16.60 -30.03
CA PRO A 107 2.80 -17.25 -28.99
C PRO A 107 3.40 -17.56 -27.57
N ASP A 108 2.47 -17.61 -26.59
CA ASP A 108 2.29 -18.56 -25.45
C ASP A 108 3.26 -18.65 -24.25
N PRO A 109 2.87 -19.25 -23.08
CA PRO A 109 1.54 -19.56 -22.51
C PRO A 109 1.38 -19.23 -20.99
N HIS A 110 0.20 -19.56 -20.44
CA HIS A 110 -0.22 -19.61 -19.02
C HIS A 110 -0.89 -18.35 -18.44
N SER A 111 -2.17 -18.20 -18.76
CA SER A 111 -3.15 -17.76 -17.76
C SER A 111 -4.41 -18.61 -17.90
N THR A 112 -4.62 -19.47 -16.91
CA THR A 112 -5.82 -20.27 -16.74
C THR A 112 -7.00 -19.31 -16.56
N ILE A 113 -7.87 -19.27 -17.58
CA ILE A 113 -9.18 -18.62 -17.49
C ILE A 113 -10.03 -19.48 -16.56
N SER A 114 -10.17 -19.05 -15.31
CA SER A 114 -11.21 -19.52 -14.42
C SER A 114 -12.49 -18.73 -14.71
N HIS A 115 -13.48 -19.42 -15.27
CA HIS A 115 -14.88 -19.04 -15.08
C HIS A 115 -15.15 -18.94 -13.57
N ALA A 116 -15.56 -17.78 -13.07
CA ALA A 116 -16.12 -17.59 -11.74
C ALA A 116 -17.49 -16.93 -11.96
N GLN A 117 -18.59 -17.68 -11.93
CA GLN A 117 -19.42 -17.92 -10.74
C GLN A 117 -19.77 -16.62 -10.01
N ASP A 118 -21.03 -16.23 -10.21
CA ASP A 118 -21.81 -15.26 -9.45
C ASP A 118 -21.46 -15.31 -7.96
N THR A 119 -20.64 -14.35 -7.50
CA THR A 119 -20.20 -14.24 -6.12
C THR A 119 -20.78 -12.96 -5.56
N GLN A 120 -21.77 -13.06 -4.67
CA GLN A 120 -22.29 -11.95 -3.88
C GLN A 120 -21.12 -11.20 -3.23
N GLN A 121 -20.85 -9.97 -3.67
CA GLN A 121 -19.74 -9.17 -3.16
C GLN A 121 -20.03 -8.74 -1.73
N THR A 122 -19.33 -9.33 -0.76
CA THR A 122 -19.42 -8.96 0.66
C THR A 122 -18.18 -8.18 1.06
N ALA A 123 -18.35 -7.08 1.79
CA ALA A 123 -17.25 -6.31 2.37
C ALA A 123 -17.30 -6.40 3.90
N THR A 124 -16.16 -6.69 4.55
CA THR A 124 -16.06 -6.77 6.02
C THR A 124 -15.15 -5.66 6.54
N LEU A 125 -15.61 -4.94 7.56
CA LEU A 125 -14.93 -3.79 8.17
C LEU A 125 -14.91 -3.94 9.69
N GLN A 126 -14.04 -3.16 10.33
CA GLN A 126 -14.02 -2.97 11.78
C GLN A 126 -14.26 -1.50 12.03
N LEU A 127 -15.38 -1.15 12.67
CA LEU A 127 -15.82 0.23 12.87
C LEU A 127 -16.18 0.45 14.34
N SER A 128 -15.93 1.64 14.84
CA SER A 128 -16.39 2.10 16.16
C SER A 128 -17.59 3.05 16.08
N SER A 129 -17.84 3.61 14.90
CA SER A 129 -18.88 4.59 14.65
C SER A 129 -19.47 4.45 13.24
N LEU A 130 -20.71 4.90 13.06
CA LEU A 130 -21.36 4.99 11.75
C LEU A 130 -21.79 6.44 11.45
N PRO A 131 -21.89 6.80 10.14
CA PRO A 131 -22.40 8.10 9.74
C PRO A 131 -23.80 8.38 10.30
N PRO A 132 -24.14 9.65 10.57
CA PRO A 132 -25.34 9.98 11.31
C PRO A 132 -26.63 9.57 10.58
N ILE A 133 -27.63 9.23 11.37
CA ILE A 133 -29.02 9.07 10.95
C ILE A 133 -29.70 10.43 11.07
N ILE A 134 -30.31 10.87 9.97
CA ILE A 134 -30.97 12.15 9.84
C ILE A 134 -32.48 11.91 9.96
N VAL A 135 -33.09 12.51 10.98
CA VAL A 135 -34.52 12.42 11.26
C VAL A 135 -35.13 13.82 11.19
N SER A 136 -36.04 14.04 10.26
CA SER A 136 -36.83 15.27 10.15
C SER A 136 -38.21 15.01 10.73
N LEU A 137 -38.57 15.77 11.77
CA LEU A 137 -39.85 15.67 12.46
C LEU A 137 -40.63 16.96 12.33
N GLN A 138 -41.95 16.82 12.25
CA GLN A 138 -42.93 17.89 12.43
C GLN A 138 -43.69 17.61 13.72
N LEU A 139 -43.63 18.56 14.65
CA LEU A 139 -44.16 18.44 16.00
C LEU A 139 -45.44 19.27 16.08
N PRO A 140 -46.63 18.63 16.12
CA PRO A 140 -47.87 19.36 16.19
C PRO A 140 -48.05 20.05 17.55
N PRO A 141 -48.90 21.08 17.66
CA PRO A 141 -49.14 21.78 18.94
C PRO A 141 -49.63 20.89 20.09
N ALA A 142 -50.23 19.76 19.75
CA ALA A 142 -50.72 18.76 20.68
C ALA A 142 -49.64 17.78 21.16
N TYR A 143 -48.40 17.92 20.70
CA TYR A 143 -47.25 17.11 21.12
C TYR A 143 -46.64 17.65 22.43
N PRO A 144 -46.26 16.80 23.41
CA PRO A 144 -46.23 15.33 23.32
C PRO A 144 -47.46 14.62 23.88
N LEU A 145 -48.39 15.31 24.56
CA LEU A 145 -49.42 14.65 25.37
C LEU A 145 -50.55 14.02 24.55
N HIS A 146 -50.96 14.66 23.47
CA HIS A 146 -52.19 14.33 22.73
C HIS A 146 -51.94 13.89 21.28
N ALA A 147 -50.78 14.21 20.70
CA ALA A 147 -50.41 13.82 19.34
C ALA A 147 -48.92 13.38 19.25
N PRO A 148 -48.61 12.37 18.40
CA PRO A 148 -47.25 11.92 18.16
C PRO A 148 -46.48 12.90 17.26
N PRO A 149 -45.14 12.77 17.21
CA PRO A 149 -44.35 13.49 16.22
C PRO A 149 -44.58 12.89 14.82
N GLU A 150 -44.71 13.73 13.81
CA GLU A 150 -44.82 13.30 12.41
C GLU A 150 -43.43 13.19 11.77
N ILE A 151 -43.12 12.01 11.21
CA ILE A 151 -41.81 11.77 10.59
C ILE A 151 -41.85 12.19 9.12
N LEU A 152 -41.29 13.36 8.81
CA LEU A 152 -41.17 13.88 7.44
C LEU A 152 -40.13 13.10 6.63
N SER A 153 -38.96 12.84 7.24
CA SER A 153 -37.89 12.10 6.59
C SER A 153 -37.07 11.32 7.62
N LEU A 154 -36.59 10.14 7.22
CA LEU A 154 -35.68 9.31 8.02
C LEU A 154 -34.74 8.59 7.06
N HIS A 155 -33.46 8.92 7.11
CA HIS A 155 -32.43 8.35 6.24
C HIS A 155 -31.07 8.43 6.93
N SER A 156 -30.04 7.78 6.36
CA SER A 156 -28.67 7.94 6.83
C SER A 156 -27.78 8.58 5.79
N THR A 157 -26.70 9.21 6.25
CA THR A 157 -25.65 9.69 5.36
C THR A 157 -25.06 8.49 4.59
N HIS A 158 -25.02 8.56 3.26
CA HIS A 158 -24.62 7.45 2.37
C HIS A 158 -25.59 6.26 2.27
N ALA A 159 -26.82 6.38 2.77
CA ALA A 159 -27.87 5.36 2.61
C ALA A 159 -27.48 3.95 3.08
N TRP A 160 -26.63 3.86 4.11
CA TRP A 160 -26.28 2.58 4.75
C TRP A 160 -27.45 1.97 5.53
N LEU A 161 -28.51 2.75 5.78
CA LEU A 161 -29.71 2.30 6.45
C LEU A 161 -30.66 1.62 5.46
N SER A 162 -30.97 0.34 5.68
CA SER A 162 -31.87 -0.41 4.80
C SER A 162 -33.33 0.04 4.91
N PRO A 163 -34.18 -0.16 3.89
CA PRO A 163 -35.60 0.21 3.95
C PRO A 163 -36.39 -0.50 5.07
N SER A 164 -36.04 -1.75 5.36
CA SER A 164 -36.63 -2.51 6.49
C SER A 164 -36.28 -1.84 7.82
N LEU A 165 -35.02 -1.44 8.00
CA LEU A 165 -34.58 -0.78 9.22
C LEU A 165 -35.18 0.62 9.37
N VAL A 166 -35.27 1.39 8.29
CA VAL A 166 -35.97 2.67 8.29
C VAL A 166 -37.41 2.48 8.79
N SER A 167 -38.08 1.41 8.36
CA SER A 167 -39.46 1.11 8.78
C SER A 167 -39.55 0.71 10.26
N CYS A 168 -38.59 -0.09 10.76
CA CYS A 168 -38.48 -0.43 12.18
C CYS A 168 -38.23 0.81 13.04
N LEU A 169 -37.28 1.67 12.66
CA LEU A 169 -37.00 2.91 13.38
C LEU A 169 -38.22 3.84 13.40
N ARG A 170 -38.97 3.94 12.29
CA ARG A 170 -40.24 4.69 12.27
C ARG A 170 -41.25 4.12 13.27
N ALA A 171 -41.46 2.81 13.28
CA ALA A 171 -42.35 2.17 14.25
C ALA A 171 -41.87 2.41 15.70
N LYS A 172 -40.55 2.37 15.92
CA LYS A 172 -39.96 2.58 17.23
C LYS A 172 -40.16 4.01 17.76
N VAL A 173 -40.12 5.04 16.91
CA VAL A 173 -40.46 6.42 17.30
C VAL A 173 -41.86 6.49 17.91
N PHE A 174 -42.85 5.84 17.29
CA PHE A 174 -44.21 5.79 17.83
C PHE A 174 -44.31 5.00 19.14
N SER A 175 -43.61 3.86 19.23
CA SER A 175 -43.52 3.09 20.49
C SER A 175 -42.90 3.91 21.62
N LEU A 176 -41.84 4.67 21.34
CA LEU A 176 -41.21 5.54 22.34
C LEU A 176 -42.17 6.66 22.77
N TRP A 177 -42.96 7.22 21.85
CA TRP A 177 -43.98 8.21 22.18
C TRP A 177 -45.07 7.61 23.07
N ASP A 178 -45.56 6.40 22.77
CA ASP A 178 -46.55 5.71 23.61
C ASP A 178 -46.03 5.50 25.05
N GLU A 179 -44.75 5.12 25.18
CA GLU A 179 -44.09 4.96 26.48
C GLU A 179 -43.97 6.29 27.25
N CYS A 180 -43.53 7.37 26.59
CA CYS A 180 -43.27 8.67 27.23
C CYS A 180 -44.54 9.48 27.49
N ARG A 181 -45.59 9.27 26.70
CA ARG A 181 -46.88 9.93 26.88
C ARG A 181 -47.51 9.62 28.24
N ALA A 182 -47.29 8.42 28.78
CA ALA A 182 -47.75 8.06 30.11
C ALA A 182 -47.00 8.79 31.25
N SER A 183 -45.73 9.16 31.03
CA SER A 183 -44.93 9.95 31.98
C SER A 183 -45.06 11.47 31.76
N GLY A 184 -45.72 11.90 30.68
CA GLY A 184 -45.82 13.31 30.31
C GLY A 184 -44.50 13.89 29.78
N GLU A 185 -43.60 13.03 29.30
CA GLU A 185 -42.28 13.41 28.81
C GLU A 185 -42.25 13.49 27.27
N GLY A 186 -41.34 14.31 26.75
CA GLY A 186 -41.00 14.32 25.33
C GLY A 186 -40.26 13.06 24.86
N VAL A 187 -40.19 12.86 23.55
CA VAL A 187 -39.61 11.67 22.91
C VAL A 187 -38.28 11.92 22.21
N LEU A 188 -37.95 13.17 21.87
CA LEU A 188 -36.75 13.56 21.13
C LEU A 188 -35.48 13.12 21.86
N TRP A 189 -35.37 13.38 23.16
CA TRP A 189 -34.18 12.96 23.92
C TRP A 189 -33.98 11.44 23.91
N ARG A 190 -35.06 10.70 24.16
CA ARG A 190 -35.03 9.23 24.20
C ARG A 190 -34.74 8.63 22.83
N LEU A 191 -35.27 9.23 21.77
CA LEU A 191 -34.97 8.89 20.39
C LEU A 191 -33.48 9.11 20.07
N VAL A 192 -32.93 10.27 20.44
CA VAL A 192 -31.50 10.59 20.23
C VAL A 192 -30.62 9.57 20.95
N GLN A 193 -30.91 9.23 22.20
CA GLN A 193 -30.15 8.22 22.95
C GLN A 193 -30.25 6.83 22.32
N TYR A 194 -31.46 6.39 21.99
CA TYR A 194 -31.70 5.08 21.39
C TYR A 194 -30.94 4.89 20.07
N VAL A 195 -30.93 5.92 19.21
CA VAL A 195 -30.18 5.88 17.95
C VAL A 195 -28.68 5.99 18.20
N ARG A 196 -28.24 6.89 19.08
CA ARG A 196 -26.81 7.13 19.34
C ARG A 196 -26.11 5.92 19.95
N ASN A 197 -26.76 5.21 20.86
CA ASN A 197 -26.21 4.03 21.50
C ASN A 197 -26.29 2.78 20.61
N GLY A 198 -26.92 2.88 19.43
CA GLY A 198 -27.11 1.73 18.55
C GLY A 198 -28.07 0.69 19.12
N ASP A 199 -29.02 1.06 19.98
CA ASP A 199 -29.95 0.14 20.65
C ASP A 199 -30.90 -0.57 19.66
N PHE A 200 -31.00 -0.07 18.42
CA PHE A 200 -31.72 -0.70 17.31
C PHE A 200 -30.94 -1.85 16.64
N ILE A 201 -29.64 -2.02 16.95
CA ILE A 201 -28.77 -3.01 16.30
C ILE A 201 -29.11 -4.49 16.64
N PRO A 202 -29.60 -4.83 17.83
CA PRO A 202 -30.12 -6.18 18.10
C PRO A 202 -31.34 -6.51 17.24
N GLU A 203 -32.24 -5.55 17.01
CA GLU A 203 -33.40 -5.70 16.12
C GLU A 203 -32.96 -5.90 14.66
N LEU A 204 -31.85 -5.29 14.26
CA LEU A 204 -31.17 -5.53 12.97
C LEU A 204 -30.67 -6.96 12.78
N SER A 205 -30.23 -7.63 13.86
CA SER A 205 -29.65 -8.98 13.78
C SER A 205 -30.72 -10.08 13.66
N LEU A 206 -31.98 -9.75 13.98
CA LEU A 206 -33.14 -10.65 13.95
C LEU A 206 -33.93 -10.59 12.64
N LEU A 207 -33.69 -9.60 11.78
CA LEU A 207 -34.44 -9.43 10.52
C LEU A 207 -33.86 -10.25 9.35
N ASP A 208 -32.65 -10.82 9.51
CA ASP A 208 -31.98 -11.70 8.55
C ASP A 208 -31.97 -13.17 9.03
N ASP A 209 -33.15 -13.76 9.17
CA ASP A 209 -33.31 -15.22 9.37
C ASP A 209 -32.96 -15.98 8.06
N THR A 210 -31.66 -16.04 7.74
CA THR A 210 -31.08 -17.12 6.93
C THR A 210 -30.03 -17.92 7.69
N ALA A 211 -29.83 -17.66 8.97
CA ALA A 211 -29.00 -18.48 9.85
C ALA A 211 -29.87 -19.01 10.99
N GLY A 212 -30.46 -20.19 10.79
CA GLY A 212 -31.20 -20.89 11.83
C GLY A 212 -30.34 -21.15 13.06
N ALA A 213 -30.60 -20.42 14.14
CA ALA A 213 -30.47 -20.84 15.53
C ALA A 213 -31.04 -19.74 16.42
N ALA A 214 -32.31 -19.88 16.81
CA ALA A 214 -32.86 -19.15 17.94
C ALA A 214 -32.14 -19.62 19.22
N SER A 215 -31.12 -18.88 19.64
CA SER A 215 -30.61 -18.95 21.01
C SER A 215 -31.19 -17.78 21.80
N THR A 216 -32.14 -18.09 22.67
CA THR A 216 -32.79 -17.19 23.61
C THR A 216 -31.87 -16.82 24.78
N ASP A 217 -30.76 -16.14 24.50
CA ASP A 217 -29.97 -15.45 25.51
C ASP A 217 -29.76 -14.00 25.07
N THR A 218 -30.65 -13.12 25.53
CA THR A 218 -30.67 -11.68 25.28
C THR A 218 -29.60 -10.98 26.13
N THR A 219 -28.33 -11.28 25.87
CA THR A 219 -27.21 -10.45 26.31
C THR A 219 -26.42 -10.04 25.08
N ILE A 220 -26.42 -8.73 24.80
CA ILE A 220 -25.68 -8.10 23.71
C ILE A 220 -24.20 -8.42 23.93
N THR A 221 -23.69 -9.44 23.26
CA THR A 221 -22.26 -9.74 23.23
C THR A 221 -21.74 -9.15 21.93
N THR A 222 -20.64 -8.39 22.00
CA THR A 222 -19.86 -7.82 20.87
C THR A 222 -19.41 -8.86 19.82
N ALA A 223 -19.72 -10.13 20.03
CA ALA A 223 -19.35 -11.27 19.18
C ALA A 223 -20.17 -11.41 17.89
N VAL A 224 -21.37 -10.81 17.77
CA VAL A 224 -22.19 -10.93 16.54
C VAL A 224 -21.89 -9.79 15.56
N PRO A 225 -21.44 -10.09 14.33
CA PRO A 225 -21.14 -9.06 13.34
C PRO A 225 -22.41 -8.34 12.90
N LEU A 226 -22.35 -7.01 12.81
CA LEU A 226 -23.43 -6.17 12.29
C LEU A 226 -23.54 -6.38 10.78
N ARG A 227 -24.74 -6.72 10.29
CA ARG A 227 -25.00 -6.88 8.85
C ARG A 227 -25.70 -5.65 8.28
N ILE A 228 -25.18 -5.12 7.18
CA ILE A 228 -25.76 -3.99 6.46
C ILE A 228 -26.05 -4.44 5.02
N PRO A 229 -27.32 -4.71 4.66
CA PRO A 229 -27.69 -4.97 3.28
C PRO A 229 -27.61 -3.68 2.47
N HIS A 230 -26.89 -3.69 1.35
CA HIS A 230 -26.71 -2.53 0.49
C HIS A 230 -26.40 -2.92 -0.96
N ALA A 231 -27.05 -2.25 -1.91
CA ALA A 231 -26.93 -2.44 -3.36
C ALA A 231 -25.49 -2.37 -3.92
N ALA A 232 -24.60 -1.62 -3.29
CA ALA A 232 -23.20 -1.48 -3.73
C ALA A 232 -22.21 -1.54 -2.54
N PRO A 233 -21.89 -2.74 -2.01
CA PRO A 233 -21.01 -2.89 -0.85
C PRO A 233 -19.62 -2.27 -1.03
N GLN A 234 -19.06 -2.38 -2.24
CA GLN A 234 -17.75 -1.85 -2.63
C GLN A 234 -17.67 -0.32 -2.63
N LEU A 235 -18.79 0.39 -2.79
CA LEU A 235 -18.83 1.86 -2.71
C LEU A 235 -19.14 2.36 -1.30
N LEU A 236 -19.92 1.59 -0.54
CA LEU A 236 -20.27 1.96 0.82
C LEU A 236 -19.12 1.73 1.80
N ALA A 237 -18.41 0.61 1.67
CA ALA A 237 -17.32 0.24 2.56
C ALA A 237 -16.25 1.34 2.77
N PRO A 238 -15.65 1.92 1.71
CA PRO A 238 -14.65 2.98 1.89
C PRO A 238 -15.24 4.26 2.50
N ARG A 239 -16.53 4.54 2.30
CA ARG A 239 -17.19 5.72 2.90
C ARG A 239 -17.37 5.56 4.40
N LEU A 240 -17.79 4.37 4.85
CA LEU A 240 -17.92 4.09 6.28
C LEU A 240 -16.56 4.11 6.98
N GLN A 241 -15.53 3.50 6.38
CA GLN A 241 -14.16 3.54 6.90
C GLN A 241 -13.62 4.97 6.98
N ALA A 242 -13.82 5.78 5.93
CA ALA A 242 -13.35 7.16 5.91
C ALA A 242 -14.04 8.01 6.99
N TYR A 243 -15.34 7.81 7.20
CA TYR A 243 -16.07 8.50 8.27
C TYR A 243 -15.56 8.12 9.66
N ASP A 244 -15.44 6.82 9.95
CA ASP A 244 -14.95 6.32 11.24
C ASP A 244 -13.52 6.83 11.53
N ALA A 245 -12.63 6.78 10.52
CA ALA A 245 -11.28 7.31 10.64
C ALA A 245 -11.25 8.84 10.86
N HIS A 246 -12.12 9.59 10.17
CA HIS A 246 -12.22 11.03 10.35
C HIS A 246 -12.71 11.41 11.75
N LEU A 247 -13.73 10.70 12.26
CA LEU A 247 -14.25 10.92 13.61
C LEU A 247 -13.19 10.57 14.66
N ALA A 248 -12.51 9.43 14.51
CA ALA A 248 -11.42 9.03 15.38
C ALA A 248 -10.28 10.08 15.40
N SER A 249 -9.90 10.63 14.24
CA SER A 249 -8.91 11.69 14.13
C SER A 249 -9.38 12.99 14.80
N SER A 250 -10.65 13.38 14.59
CA SER A 250 -11.21 14.59 15.19
C SER A 250 -11.28 14.49 16.72
N LEU A 251 -11.65 13.31 17.24
CA LEU A 251 -11.65 13.03 18.67
C LEU A 251 -10.23 13.01 19.24
N PHE A 252 -9.25 12.49 18.49
CA PHE A 252 -7.85 12.56 18.86
C PHE A 252 -7.40 14.02 18.99
N ASP A 253 -7.72 14.87 18.02
CA ASP A 253 -7.29 16.28 17.99
C ASP A 253 -7.77 17.10 19.19
N LEU A 254 -8.97 16.79 19.71
CA LEU A 254 -9.56 17.43 20.88
C LEU A 254 -8.94 16.98 22.21
N LYS A 255 -8.46 15.73 22.28
CA LYS A 255 -7.83 15.14 23.47
C LYS A 255 -6.49 15.83 23.77
N THR A 256 -6.13 15.86 25.04
CA THR A 256 -4.84 16.38 25.51
C THR A 256 -3.92 15.21 25.86
N PHE A 257 -2.70 15.23 25.35
CA PHE A 257 -1.67 14.22 25.59
C PHE A 257 -0.42 14.86 26.17
N THR A 258 0.26 14.17 27.08
CA THR A 258 1.55 14.61 27.63
C THR A 258 2.68 13.98 26.84
N CYS A 259 3.54 14.78 26.22
CA CYS A 259 4.65 14.25 25.44
C CYS A 259 5.78 13.77 26.35
N ALA A 260 6.28 12.54 26.16
CA ALA A 260 7.35 11.98 26.97
C ALA A 260 8.75 12.59 26.71
N ILE A 261 8.91 13.41 25.66
CA ILE A 261 10.19 14.05 25.30
C ILE A 261 10.35 15.40 26.03
N CYS A 262 9.38 16.31 25.86
CA CYS A 262 9.39 17.63 26.50
C CYS A 262 8.61 17.68 27.83
N LEU A 263 7.96 16.58 28.23
CA LEU A 263 7.14 16.45 29.44
C LEU A 263 5.99 17.47 29.55
N SER A 264 5.56 18.03 28.41
CA SER A 264 4.54 19.08 28.34
C SER A 264 3.23 18.58 27.76
N PRO A 265 2.07 19.11 28.19
CA PRO A 265 0.76 18.77 27.63
C PRO A 265 0.52 19.48 26.29
N HIS A 266 0.01 18.73 25.32
CA HIS A 266 -0.32 19.22 23.98
C HIS A 266 -1.68 18.70 23.53
N LYS A 267 -2.41 19.47 22.72
CA LYS A 267 -3.61 18.99 22.03
C LYS A 267 -3.23 17.97 20.96
N GLY A 268 -4.11 17.00 20.71
CA GLY A 268 -3.90 15.97 19.70
C GLY A 268 -3.59 16.53 18.31
N SER A 269 -4.13 17.70 17.96
CA SER A 269 -3.84 18.39 16.70
C SER A 269 -2.35 18.71 16.51
N ALA A 270 -1.64 18.99 17.61
CA ALA A 270 -0.20 19.23 17.65
C ALA A 270 0.62 17.93 17.87
N CYS A 271 -0.03 16.79 18.02
CA CYS A 271 0.56 15.49 18.28
C CYS A 271 0.37 14.52 17.11
N ILE A 272 1.11 13.41 17.18
CA ILE A 272 0.94 12.26 16.30
C ILE A 272 0.94 10.99 17.14
N ALA A 273 0.01 10.09 16.86
CA ALA A 273 0.04 8.72 17.34
C ALA A 273 0.82 7.87 16.34
N LEU A 274 1.90 7.25 16.79
CA LEU A 274 2.68 6.31 15.97
C LEU A 274 1.94 4.98 15.86
N SER A 275 2.35 4.13 14.91
CA SER A 275 1.83 2.77 14.70
C SER A 275 1.96 1.84 15.92
N CYS A 276 2.77 2.21 16.91
CA CYS A 276 2.87 1.55 18.21
C CYS A 276 1.94 2.15 19.27
N ALA A 277 0.98 2.99 18.89
CA ALA A 277 0.04 3.73 19.74
C ALA A 277 0.64 4.81 20.66
N HIS A 278 1.96 4.94 20.76
CA HIS A 278 2.59 6.03 21.51
C HIS A 278 2.37 7.39 20.85
N VAL A 279 2.07 8.40 21.68
CA VAL A 279 1.74 9.76 21.24
C VAL A 279 2.84 10.73 21.64
N PHE A 280 3.29 11.55 20.68
CA PHE A 280 4.28 12.60 20.92
C PHE A 280 3.86 13.89 20.21
N CYS A 281 4.33 15.04 20.69
CA CYS A 281 4.17 16.29 19.95
C CYS A 281 5.01 16.24 18.67
N LYS A 282 4.45 16.79 17.58
CA LYS A 282 5.10 16.80 16.26
C LYS A 282 6.42 17.55 16.29
N ASP A 283 6.54 18.58 17.12
CA ASP A 283 7.76 19.40 17.21
C ASP A 283 8.96 18.63 17.75
N CYS A 284 8.79 17.92 18.87
CA CYS A 284 9.87 17.10 19.42
C CYS A 284 10.29 15.96 18.49
N LEU A 285 9.32 15.28 17.85
CA LEU A 285 9.67 14.23 16.87
C LEU A 285 10.35 14.80 15.63
N ARG A 286 9.94 15.99 15.16
CA ARG A 286 10.54 16.68 14.02
C ARG A 286 12.00 16.99 14.29
N GLU A 287 12.31 17.54 15.46
CA GLU A 287 13.69 17.86 15.85
C GLU A 287 14.53 16.58 16.03
N PHE A 288 13.99 15.58 16.73
CA PHE A 288 14.68 14.31 16.97
C PHE A 288 15.00 13.58 15.66
N TRP A 289 13.99 13.30 14.84
CA TRP A 289 14.19 12.60 13.56
C TRP A 289 14.98 13.45 12.57
N GLY A 290 14.74 14.77 12.52
CA GLY A 290 15.50 15.69 11.67
C GLY A 290 17.00 15.64 11.97
N THR A 291 17.37 15.64 13.25
CA THR A 291 18.78 15.52 13.68
C THR A 291 19.37 14.17 13.30
N CYS A 292 18.68 13.06 13.55
CA CYS A 292 19.17 11.73 13.16
C CYS A 292 19.39 11.60 11.64
N ILE A 293 18.51 12.20 10.82
CA ILE A 293 18.64 12.17 9.36
C ILE A 293 19.78 13.09 8.88
N ALA A 294 19.98 14.23 9.54
CA ALA A 294 21.09 15.13 9.25
C ALA A 294 22.44 14.45 9.52
N GLU A 295 22.58 13.80 10.69
CA GLU A 295 23.78 13.07 11.13
C GLU A 295 24.01 11.77 10.34
N GLY A 296 22.98 11.23 9.67
CA GLY A 296 23.06 9.98 8.92
C GLY A 296 22.74 8.73 9.74
N GLU A 297 22.35 8.90 10.99
CA GLU A 297 21.92 7.86 11.94
C GLU A 297 20.46 7.44 11.71
N VAL A 298 20.11 7.06 10.47
CA VAL A 298 18.71 6.76 10.10
C VAL A 298 18.11 5.54 10.79
N GLU A 299 18.95 4.67 11.35
CA GLU A 299 18.52 3.53 12.17
C GLU A 299 17.89 3.99 13.50
N ARG A 300 18.22 5.20 13.98
CA ARG A 300 17.63 5.84 15.17
C ARG A 300 16.32 6.57 14.89
N VAL A 301 15.89 6.63 13.63
CA VAL A 301 14.57 7.19 13.25
C VAL A 301 13.49 6.15 13.60
N MET A 302 13.13 6.16 14.88
CA MET A 302 12.24 5.20 15.51
C MET A 302 11.41 5.88 16.61
N CYS A 303 10.46 5.13 17.19
CA CYS A 303 9.69 5.64 18.33
C CYS A 303 10.62 5.85 19.55
N PRO A 304 10.60 7.04 20.20
CA PRO A 304 11.46 7.34 21.35
C PRO A 304 11.12 6.64 22.68
N ASP A 305 9.99 5.93 22.74
CA ASP A 305 9.56 5.20 23.93
C ASP A 305 10.49 4.02 24.27
N GLU A 306 10.72 3.75 25.56
CA GLU A 306 11.71 2.78 26.04
C GLU A 306 11.46 1.36 25.52
N GLU A 307 10.21 0.90 25.55
CA GLU A 307 9.85 -0.43 25.06
C GLU A 307 10.01 -0.52 23.55
N CYS A 308 9.69 0.56 22.84
CA CYS A 308 9.87 0.65 21.40
C CYS A 308 11.33 0.61 20.97
N VAL A 309 12.20 1.32 21.70
CA VAL A 309 13.63 1.37 21.46
C VAL A 309 14.24 -0.02 21.65
N LYS A 310 13.91 -0.71 22.74
CA LYS A 310 14.34 -2.09 22.99
C LYS A 310 13.80 -3.07 21.93
N GLY A 311 12.57 -2.84 21.47
CA GLY A 311 11.92 -3.63 20.44
C GLY A 311 12.34 -3.32 18.99
N GLY A 312 13.21 -2.33 18.76
CA GLY A 312 13.64 -1.98 17.40
C GLY A 312 12.53 -1.43 16.50
N ARG A 313 11.48 -0.81 17.06
CA ARG A 313 10.30 -0.34 16.31
C ARG A 313 10.59 0.93 15.49
N LYS A 314 11.05 0.73 14.24
CA LYS A 314 11.36 1.80 13.27
C LYS A 314 10.11 2.57 12.83
N ALA A 315 10.31 3.85 12.53
CA ALA A 315 9.25 4.69 11.98
C ALA A 315 8.88 4.29 10.54
N ARG A 316 7.59 4.36 10.21
CA ARG A 316 7.05 4.17 8.86
C ARG A 316 7.26 5.42 8.01
N GLU A 317 7.23 5.26 6.69
CA GLU A 317 7.39 6.40 5.76
C GLU A 317 6.30 7.46 5.96
N GLU A 318 5.05 7.05 6.18
CA GLU A 318 3.93 7.95 6.41
C GLU A 318 4.08 8.76 7.71
N GLU A 319 4.61 8.13 8.77
CA GLU A 319 4.92 8.79 10.04
C GLU A 319 6.05 9.82 9.85
N VAL A 320 7.14 9.43 9.19
CA VAL A 320 8.26 10.34 8.93
C VAL A 320 7.81 11.51 8.05
N ARG A 321 7.01 11.27 7.01
CA ARG A 321 6.50 12.33 6.13
C ARG A 321 5.52 13.28 6.85
N SER A 322 4.65 12.76 7.71
CA SER A 322 3.67 13.59 8.44
C SER A 322 4.33 14.46 9.51
N VAL A 323 5.46 14.00 10.08
CA VAL A 323 6.24 14.78 11.06
C VAL A 323 7.24 15.67 10.35
N VAL A 324 8.10 15.13 9.49
CA VAL A 324 9.15 15.83 8.76
C VAL A 324 8.58 16.33 7.43
N LEU A 325 8.05 17.55 7.47
CA LEU A 325 7.32 18.16 6.35
C LEU A 325 8.20 18.52 5.13
N ASP A 326 9.52 18.49 5.28
CA ASP A 326 10.46 18.76 4.18
C ASP A 326 10.74 17.47 3.39
N GLU A 327 10.21 17.38 2.17
CA GLU A 327 10.37 16.21 1.31
C GLU A 327 11.85 15.92 0.99
N ARG A 328 12.75 16.92 0.97
CA ARG A 328 14.19 16.69 0.77
C ARG A 328 14.79 15.87 1.91
N VAL A 329 14.33 16.10 3.14
CA VAL A 329 14.78 15.34 4.31
C VAL A 329 14.22 13.91 4.27
N VAL A 330 12.97 13.75 3.83
CA VAL A 330 12.34 12.43 3.64
C VAL A 330 13.06 11.64 2.54
N GLU A 331 13.40 12.26 1.40
CA GLU A 331 14.18 11.66 0.32
C GLU A 331 15.58 11.26 0.77
N ARG A 332 16.26 12.13 1.53
CA ARG A 332 17.57 11.81 2.14
C ARG A 332 17.46 10.59 3.05
N TRP A 333 16.46 10.57 3.93
CA TRP A 333 16.23 9.43 4.83
C TRP A 333 16.01 8.12 4.06
N LYS A 334 15.17 8.14 3.02
CA LYS A 334 14.95 6.98 2.13
C LYS A 334 16.24 6.50 1.49
N TRP A 335 17.02 7.43 0.93
CA TRP A 335 18.29 7.12 0.29
C TRP A 335 19.28 6.47 1.25
N ILE A 336 19.45 7.00 2.47
CA ILE A 336 20.37 6.41 3.46
C ILE A 336 19.87 5.03 3.91
N ARG A 337 18.56 4.87 4.17
CA ARG A 337 17.99 3.56 4.54
C ARG A 337 18.23 2.52 3.45
N GLN A 338 17.97 2.90 2.19
CA GLN A 338 18.20 2.03 1.04
C GLN A 338 19.68 1.69 0.90
N LYS A 339 20.58 2.68 1.08
CA LYS A 339 22.02 2.49 1.05
C LYS A 339 22.48 1.48 2.11
N ILE A 340 22.09 1.66 3.36
CA ILE A 340 22.42 0.73 4.46
C ILE A 340 21.92 -0.68 4.15
N GLU A 341 20.68 -0.81 3.67
CA GLU A 341 20.12 -2.11 3.32
C GLU A 341 20.82 -2.77 2.13
N LEU A 342 21.31 -1.99 1.18
CA LEU A 342 22.10 -2.49 0.06
C LEU A 342 23.50 -2.93 0.49
N GLU A 343 24.14 -2.19 1.39
CA GLU A 343 25.49 -2.47 1.89
C GLU A 343 25.55 -3.68 2.84
N LYS A 344 24.42 -4.11 3.41
CA LYS A 344 24.32 -5.38 4.15
C LYS A 344 24.58 -6.61 3.26
N ASP A 345 24.27 -6.53 1.97
CA ASP A 345 24.52 -7.62 1.03
C ASP A 345 26.00 -7.61 0.60
N PRO A 346 26.78 -8.66 0.93
CA PRO A 346 28.21 -8.72 0.59
C PRO A 346 28.49 -8.77 -0.92
N THR A 347 27.47 -9.00 -1.75
CA THR A 347 27.58 -9.01 -3.21
C THR A 347 27.33 -7.62 -3.84
N THR A 348 26.89 -6.65 -3.03
CA THR A 348 26.70 -5.26 -3.46
C THR A 348 28.06 -4.60 -3.69
N VAL A 349 28.16 -3.87 -4.80
CA VAL A 349 29.36 -3.08 -5.15
C VAL A 349 28.96 -1.65 -5.51
N HIS A 350 29.82 -0.69 -5.23
CA HIS A 350 29.58 0.70 -5.63
C HIS A 350 29.86 0.92 -7.12
N CYS A 351 29.03 1.78 -7.74
CA CYS A 351 29.26 2.29 -9.09
C CYS A 351 30.62 2.99 -9.15
N PRO A 352 31.49 2.68 -10.12
CA PRO A 352 32.83 3.26 -10.18
C PRO A 352 32.88 4.72 -10.65
N MET A 353 31.75 5.28 -11.11
CA MET A 353 31.70 6.70 -11.47
C MET A 353 31.79 7.54 -10.20
N GLU A 354 32.77 8.44 -10.12
CA GLU A 354 33.06 9.26 -8.93
C GLU A 354 31.87 10.10 -8.49
N TRP A 355 31.10 10.63 -9.44
CA TRP A 355 29.90 11.42 -9.16
C TRP A 355 28.67 10.57 -8.80
N CYS A 356 28.73 9.25 -8.99
CA CYS A 356 27.59 8.36 -8.72
C CYS A 356 27.79 7.56 -7.43
N GLN A 357 28.79 6.66 -7.39
CA GLN A 357 29.07 5.77 -6.24
C GLN A 357 27.86 5.01 -5.67
N ALA A 358 26.75 4.93 -6.41
CA ALA A 358 25.53 4.29 -5.94
C ALA A 358 25.76 2.78 -5.74
N PRO A 359 25.20 2.17 -4.68
CA PRO A 359 25.27 0.73 -4.45
C PRO A 359 24.53 -0.04 -5.56
N VAL A 360 25.19 -1.07 -6.10
CA VAL A 360 24.68 -1.91 -7.21
C VAL A 360 24.71 -3.38 -6.79
N ARG A 361 23.54 -4.02 -6.75
CA ARG A 361 23.39 -5.46 -6.45
C ARG A 361 23.90 -6.35 -7.58
N ARG A 362 24.22 -7.61 -7.26
CA ARG A 362 24.35 -8.66 -8.27
C ARG A 362 22.99 -8.83 -8.98
N PRO A 363 22.96 -8.92 -10.32
CA PRO A 363 21.75 -9.30 -11.04
C PRO A 363 21.19 -10.63 -10.49
N ARG A 364 19.87 -10.74 -10.30
CA ARG A 364 19.26 -12.02 -9.91
C ARG A 364 19.47 -13.01 -11.06
N ALA A 365 20.12 -14.14 -10.78
CA ALA A 365 20.28 -15.21 -11.75
C ALA A 365 18.89 -15.69 -12.20
N VAL A 366 18.67 -15.74 -13.51
CA VAL A 366 17.47 -16.33 -14.09
C VAL A 366 17.65 -17.84 -14.05
N LYS A 367 17.17 -18.48 -12.97
CA LYS A 367 17.11 -19.94 -12.72
C LYS A 367 18.45 -20.70 -12.81
N GLU A 368 18.64 -21.58 -11.84
CA GLU A 368 19.90 -22.25 -11.46
C GLU A 368 20.31 -23.41 -12.40
N GLU A 369 19.77 -23.50 -13.62
CA GLU A 369 19.90 -24.70 -14.46
C GLU A 369 20.90 -24.56 -15.62
N GLU A 370 21.50 -23.39 -15.84
CA GLU A 370 22.53 -23.20 -16.86
C GLU A 370 23.83 -22.74 -16.18
N GLU A 371 24.92 -23.46 -16.44
CA GLU A 371 26.30 -23.19 -16.01
C GLU A 371 26.55 -21.68 -15.83
N GLU A 372 26.98 -21.27 -14.62
CA GLU A 372 27.31 -19.88 -14.22
C GLU A 372 27.82 -19.03 -15.40
N SER A 373 26.85 -18.34 -16.02
CA SER A 373 27.08 -17.66 -17.28
C SER A 373 28.03 -16.49 -17.03
N GLN A 374 29.01 -16.27 -17.91
CA GLN A 374 30.04 -15.22 -17.80
C GLN A 374 29.48 -13.78 -17.65
N TRP A 375 28.16 -13.61 -17.71
CA TRP A 375 27.37 -12.44 -17.31
C TRP A 375 27.40 -12.12 -15.82
N ASP A 376 27.89 -13.02 -14.96
CA ASP A 376 28.02 -12.79 -13.52
C ASP A 376 28.87 -11.57 -13.14
N ARG A 377 29.73 -11.13 -14.06
CA ARG A 377 30.58 -9.96 -13.89
C ARG A 377 29.87 -8.64 -14.24
N LEU A 378 28.74 -8.69 -14.92
CA LEU A 378 27.99 -7.49 -15.31
C LEU A 378 27.30 -6.87 -14.09
N ARG A 379 27.45 -5.56 -13.95
CA ARG A 379 26.69 -4.73 -13.04
C ARG A 379 26.14 -3.55 -13.82
N THR A 380 24.86 -3.26 -13.65
CA THR A 380 24.21 -2.09 -14.25
C THR A 380 23.69 -1.21 -13.13
N CYS A 381 24.23 0.00 -13.03
CA CYS A 381 23.82 0.95 -12.00
C CYS A 381 22.44 1.53 -12.34
N GLN A 382 21.46 1.37 -11.46
CA GLN A 382 20.12 1.93 -11.69
C GLN A 382 20.06 3.46 -11.60
N SER A 383 21.03 4.09 -10.92
CA SER A 383 21.09 5.55 -10.75
C SER A 383 21.63 6.27 -11.98
N CYS A 384 22.70 5.76 -12.61
CA CYS A 384 23.33 6.41 -13.77
C CYS A 384 23.31 5.59 -15.05
N GLN A 385 22.71 4.39 -15.03
CA GLN A 385 22.66 3.42 -16.14
C GLN A 385 24.03 2.93 -16.64
N TYR A 386 25.11 3.26 -15.94
CA TYR A 386 26.44 2.79 -16.29
C TYR A 386 26.56 1.28 -16.07
N SER A 387 26.90 0.56 -17.14
CA SER A 387 27.13 -0.88 -17.12
C SER A 387 28.63 -1.16 -17.07
N PHE A 388 29.06 -1.83 -16.01
CA PHE A 388 30.47 -2.04 -15.71
C PHE A 388 30.76 -3.49 -15.28
N CYS A 389 32.02 -3.88 -15.46
CA CYS A 389 32.53 -5.16 -14.96
C CYS A 389 32.87 -5.05 -13.47
N VAL A 390 32.34 -5.96 -12.66
CA VAL A 390 32.58 -5.99 -11.20
C VAL A 390 34.06 -6.14 -10.84
N LEU A 391 34.84 -6.81 -11.70
CA LEU A 391 36.26 -7.11 -11.49
C LEU A 391 37.13 -5.88 -11.80
N CYS A 392 37.07 -5.40 -13.05
CA CYS A 392 37.97 -4.34 -13.51
C CYS A 392 37.41 -2.92 -13.33
N LYS A 393 36.13 -2.79 -12.95
CA LYS A 393 35.41 -1.52 -12.77
C LYS A 393 35.35 -0.62 -14.01
N ARG A 394 35.73 -1.13 -15.18
CA ARG A 394 35.58 -0.47 -16.50
C ARG A 394 34.25 -0.82 -17.13
N THR A 395 33.94 -0.16 -18.25
CA THR A 395 32.78 -0.44 -19.09
C THR A 395 32.67 -1.93 -19.36
N TRP A 396 31.45 -2.47 -19.29
CA TRP A 396 31.20 -3.87 -19.58
C TRP A 396 31.75 -4.25 -20.97
N HIS A 397 32.63 -5.25 -20.99
CA HIS A 397 33.34 -5.70 -22.20
C HIS A 397 32.82 -7.05 -22.73
N GLY A 398 31.66 -7.50 -22.24
CA GLY A 398 31.05 -8.77 -22.63
C GLY A 398 31.58 -9.99 -21.86
N PRO A 399 30.95 -11.15 -22.07
CA PRO A 399 31.26 -12.38 -21.34
C PRO A 399 32.63 -12.99 -21.70
N LEU A 400 32.98 -12.95 -22.99
CA LEU A 400 34.19 -13.61 -23.53
C LEU A 400 35.45 -12.76 -23.34
N THR A 401 35.33 -11.44 -23.43
CA THR A 401 36.48 -10.54 -23.30
C THR A 401 37.00 -10.57 -21.88
N VAL A 402 38.29 -10.86 -21.74
CA VAL A 402 38.96 -10.95 -20.44
C VAL A 402 39.27 -9.56 -19.90
N CYS A 403 39.27 -9.42 -18.58
CA CYS A 403 39.77 -8.20 -17.96
C CYS A 403 41.27 -8.04 -18.24
N PRO A 404 41.78 -6.80 -18.30
CA PRO A 404 43.22 -6.55 -18.47
C PRO A 404 44.04 -7.25 -17.38
N PRO A 405 45.16 -7.92 -17.74
CA PRO A 405 46.03 -8.60 -16.79
C PRO A 405 46.51 -7.69 -15.65
N SER A 406 46.74 -6.40 -15.94
CA SER A 406 47.13 -5.42 -14.93
C SER A 406 46.16 -5.30 -13.76
N VAL A 407 44.89 -5.66 -13.95
CA VAL A 407 43.87 -5.64 -12.90
C VAL A 407 43.66 -7.02 -12.28
N THR A 408 43.77 -8.11 -13.05
CA THR A 408 43.48 -9.47 -12.55
C THR A 408 44.68 -10.13 -11.88
N MET A 409 45.90 -9.87 -12.35
CA MET A 409 47.12 -10.53 -11.85
C MET A 409 47.34 -10.37 -10.33
N PRO A 410 47.14 -9.19 -9.72
CA PRO A 410 47.30 -9.04 -8.27
C PRO A 410 46.43 -10.02 -7.47
N PHE A 411 45.17 -10.19 -7.88
CA PHE A 411 44.25 -11.12 -7.21
C PHE A 411 44.68 -12.58 -7.38
N VAL A 412 45.17 -12.95 -8.57
CA VAL A 412 45.65 -14.32 -8.85
C VAL A 412 46.88 -14.66 -8.02
N LEU A 413 47.87 -13.77 -8.01
CA LEU A 413 49.11 -13.96 -7.25
C LEU A 413 48.82 -14.00 -5.74
N GLU A 414 47.97 -13.10 -5.24
CA GLU A 414 47.57 -13.12 -3.83
C GLU A 414 46.85 -14.43 -3.48
N TYR A 415 45.91 -14.88 -4.31
CA TYR A 415 45.17 -16.12 -4.11
C TYR A 415 46.07 -17.36 -4.14
N MET A 416 47.07 -17.41 -5.03
CA MET A 416 48.04 -18.51 -5.12
C MET A 416 49.03 -18.52 -3.95
N SER A 417 49.41 -17.35 -3.45
CA SER A 417 50.31 -17.22 -2.30
C SER A 417 49.64 -17.55 -0.96
N ALA A 418 48.31 -17.48 -0.91
CA ALA A 418 47.54 -17.70 0.29
C ALA A 418 47.25 -19.21 0.50
N GLY A 419 47.40 -19.69 1.74
CA GLY A 419 47.06 -21.07 2.09
C GLY A 419 45.58 -21.41 1.80
N ALA A 420 45.30 -22.69 1.54
CA ALA A 420 43.99 -23.19 1.09
C ALA A 420 42.81 -22.74 1.98
N ASP A 421 43.01 -22.63 3.29
CA ASP A 421 41.97 -22.22 4.27
C ASP A 421 42.13 -20.80 4.80
N SER A 422 42.97 -19.98 4.17
CA SER A 422 43.22 -18.63 4.67
C SER A 422 41.97 -17.73 4.56
N PRO A 423 41.74 -16.83 5.53
CA PRO A 423 40.63 -15.87 5.49
C PRO A 423 40.71 -14.95 4.26
N LYS A 424 41.92 -14.67 3.77
CA LYS A 424 42.16 -13.92 2.54
C LYS A 424 41.58 -14.62 1.30
N ARG A 425 41.74 -15.94 1.19
CA ARG A 425 41.19 -16.70 0.07
C ARG A 425 39.66 -16.59 0.02
N ARG A 426 39.01 -16.75 1.18
CA ARG A 426 37.54 -16.62 1.31
C ARG A 426 37.04 -15.22 0.96
N GLU A 427 37.80 -14.18 1.30
CA GLU A 427 37.46 -12.79 0.92
C GLU A 427 37.51 -12.60 -0.60
N ILE A 428 38.56 -13.10 -1.25
CA ILE A 428 38.72 -13.05 -2.71
C ILE A 428 37.59 -13.85 -3.40
N GLU A 429 37.26 -15.04 -2.90
CA GLU A 429 36.16 -15.87 -3.41
C GLU A 429 34.80 -15.17 -3.26
N ARG A 430 34.54 -14.51 -2.13
CA ARG A 430 33.28 -13.77 -1.90
C ARG A 430 33.14 -12.59 -2.86
N ARG A 431 34.24 -11.88 -3.11
CA ARG A 431 34.26 -10.67 -3.95
C ARG A 431 34.22 -10.95 -5.45
N LEU A 432 34.97 -11.95 -5.92
CA LEU A 432 35.14 -12.24 -7.36
C LEU A 432 34.29 -13.43 -7.83
N GLY A 433 33.82 -14.26 -6.90
CA GLY A 433 33.22 -15.57 -7.16
C GLY A 433 34.30 -16.65 -7.21
N LYS A 434 34.09 -17.77 -6.50
CA LYS A 434 35.05 -18.89 -6.40
C LYS A 434 35.45 -19.45 -7.76
N ASN A 435 34.47 -19.79 -8.60
CA ASN A 435 34.72 -20.35 -9.93
C ASN A 435 35.43 -19.36 -10.88
N ASN A 436 35.27 -18.06 -10.66
CA ASN A 436 35.90 -17.03 -11.47
C ASN A 436 37.38 -16.86 -11.11
N ILE A 437 37.72 -16.85 -9.81
CA ILE A 437 39.13 -16.81 -9.39
C ILE A 437 39.86 -18.11 -9.75
N GLU A 438 39.20 -19.27 -9.61
CA GLU A 438 39.78 -20.56 -10.05
C GLU A 438 40.08 -20.58 -11.55
N ARG A 439 39.17 -20.05 -12.38
CA ARG A 439 39.41 -19.89 -13.83
C ARG A 439 40.58 -18.94 -14.14
N LEU A 440 40.71 -17.84 -13.41
CA LEU A 440 41.83 -16.91 -13.57
C LEU A 440 43.17 -17.55 -13.18
N VAL A 441 43.18 -18.33 -12.10
CA VAL A 441 44.36 -19.08 -11.64
C VAL A 441 44.75 -20.16 -12.64
N ALA A 442 43.79 -20.94 -13.14
CA ALA A 442 44.03 -21.98 -14.14
C ALA A 442 44.65 -21.40 -15.41
N ARG A 443 44.10 -20.29 -15.92
CA ARG A 443 44.65 -19.59 -17.09
C ARG A 443 46.07 -19.07 -16.85
N TYR A 444 46.32 -18.49 -15.68
CA TYR A 444 47.67 -18.01 -15.32
C TYR A 444 48.69 -19.15 -15.29
N GLN A 445 48.32 -20.30 -14.69
CA GLN A 445 49.17 -21.48 -14.65
C GLN A 445 49.42 -22.04 -16.06
N GLU A 446 48.40 -22.08 -16.91
CA GLU A 446 48.52 -22.49 -18.32
C GLU A 446 49.46 -21.57 -19.11
N GLU A 447 49.34 -20.25 -18.96
CA GLU A 447 50.24 -19.27 -19.59
C GLU A 447 51.70 -19.44 -19.11
N GLU A 448 51.92 -19.71 -17.81
CA GLU A 448 53.25 -20.03 -17.29
C GLU A 448 53.83 -21.31 -17.89
N LEU A 449 53.03 -22.37 -18.01
CA LEU A 449 53.44 -23.63 -18.60
C LEU A 449 53.74 -23.48 -20.08
N ASN A 450 52.89 -22.77 -20.82
CA ASN A 450 53.08 -22.47 -22.23
C ASN A 450 54.36 -21.64 -22.44
N LYS A 451 54.60 -20.62 -21.61
CA LYS A 451 55.84 -19.84 -21.67
C LYS A 451 57.08 -20.72 -21.44
N LYS A 452 57.06 -21.55 -20.40
CA LYS A 452 58.16 -22.49 -20.11
C LYS A 452 58.38 -23.46 -21.27
N TRP A 453 57.31 -23.96 -21.89
CA TRP A 453 57.39 -24.83 -23.05
C TRP A 453 57.98 -24.10 -24.27
N ILE A 454 57.48 -22.91 -24.61
CA ILE A 454 58.03 -22.08 -25.71
C ILE A 454 59.52 -21.85 -25.50
N ASP A 455 59.94 -21.47 -24.30
CA ASP A 455 61.35 -21.21 -24.00
C ASP A 455 62.24 -22.46 -24.09
N GLN A 456 61.69 -23.65 -23.82
CA GLN A 456 62.42 -24.92 -23.90
C GLN A 456 62.41 -25.54 -25.31
N SER A 457 61.31 -25.39 -26.04
CA SER A 457 61.06 -26.09 -27.31
C SER A 457 61.29 -25.23 -28.55
N THR A 458 61.45 -23.91 -28.40
CA THR A 458 61.64 -22.99 -29.53
C THR A 458 62.89 -22.13 -29.39
N MET A 459 63.48 -21.74 -30.52
CA MET A 459 64.56 -20.75 -30.58
C MET A 459 64.13 -19.52 -31.38
N ALA A 460 64.64 -18.34 -31.04
CA ALA A 460 64.37 -17.13 -31.80
C ALA A 460 65.15 -17.14 -33.12
N CYS A 461 64.49 -16.80 -34.22
CA CYS A 461 65.18 -16.60 -35.50
C CYS A 461 66.11 -15.37 -35.39
N PRO A 462 67.41 -15.48 -35.71
CA PRO A 462 68.35 -14.35 -35.62
C PRO A 462 67.99 -13.15 -36.51
N GLY A 463 67.15 -13.34 -37.54
CA GLY A 463 66.80 -12.28 -38.50
C GLY A 463 65.48 -11.57 -38.24
N CYS A 464 64.51 -12.21 -37.56
CA CYS A 464 63.18 -11.64 -37.30
C CYS A 464 62.65 -11.90 -35.89
N GLU A 465 63.42 -12.56 -35.03
CA GLU A 465 63.14 -12.88 -33.63
C GLU A 465 61.90 -13.77 -33.36
N VAL A 466 61.17 -14.14 -34.41
CA VAL A 466 60.06 -15.10 -34.30
C VAL A 466 60.58 -16.43 -33.75
N LYS A 467 59.90 -16.94 -32.72
CA LYS A 467 60.18 -18.24 -32.10
C LYS A 467 59.79 -19.37 -33.05
N VAL A 468 60.72 -20.27 -33.36
CA VAL A 468 60.52 -21.42 -34.25
C VAL A 468 60.85 -22.74 -33.55
N GLU A 469 60.00 -23.74 -33.77
CA GLU A 469 60.16 -25.11 -33.28
C GLU A 469 60.95 -25.95 -34.29
N LYS A 470 61.78 -26.89 -33.79
CA LYS A 470 62.56 -27.79 -34.64
C LYS A 470 61.75 -29.04 -34.97
N SER A 471 61.30 -29.19 -36.22
CA SER A 471 60.67 -30.42 -36.71
C SER A 471 61.70 -31.56 -36.90
N LEU A 472 61.29 -32.79 -36.64
CA LEU A 472 62.12 -34.00 -36.65
C LEU A 472 62.97 -34.15 -37.94
N GLY A 473 64.28 -34.33 -37.78
CA GLY A 473 65.14 -35.01 -38.77
C GLY A 473 66.26 -34.20 -39.39
N GLU A 474 66.10 -32.92 -39.73
CA GLU A 474 67.13 -32.13 -40.42
C GLU A 474 67.17 -30.66 -39.97
N CYS A 475 68.37 -30.08 -39.89
CA CYS A 475 68.64 -28.70 -39.43
C CYS A 475 68.19 -27.61 -40.43
N GLN A 476 67.04 -27.80 -41.07
CA GLN A 476 66.51 -26.93 -42.11
C GLN A 476 65.16 -26.35 -41.66
N SER A 477 65.18 -25.59 -40.57
CA SER A 477 64.05 -24.76 -40.17
C SER A 477 63.97 -23.54 -41.10
N VAL A 478 62.92 -23.47 -41.91
CA VAL A 478 62.66 -22.38 -42.85
C VAL A 478 61.85 -21.30 -42.14
N CYS A 479 62.32 -20.05 -42.13
CA CYS A 479 61.57 -18.93 -41.58
C CYS A 479 60.35 -18.61 -42.49
N PRO A 480 59.11 -18.65 -41.99
CA PRO A 480 57.92 -18.42 -42.82
C PRO A 480 57.80 -17.00 -43.38
N PHE A 481 58.55 -16.03 -42.84
CA PHE A 481 58.59 -14.64 -43.30
C PHE A 481 59.78 -14.30 -44.21
N ARG A 482 60.73 -15.21 -44.39
CA ARG A 482 61.86 -15.04 -45.31
C ARG A 482 61.92 -16.21 -46.29
N ALA A 483 61.53 -15.95 -47.54
CA ALA A 483 61.71 -16.87 -48.65
C ALA A 483 63.19 -16.93 -49.09
N ALA A 484 64.06 -17.60 -48.32
CA ALA A 484 65.36 -18.09 -48.78
C ALA A 484 65.99 -18.98 -47.68
N GLY A 485 66.49 -20.16 -48.06
CA GLY A 485 66.97 -21.21 -47.17
C GLY A 485 68.27 -20.92 -46.43
N GLU A 486 68.28 -19.95 -45.51
CA GLU A 486 69.34 -19.80 -44.52
C GLU A 486 69.17 -20.80 -43.37
N ARG A 487 70.19 -21.63 -43.14
CA ARG A 487 70.19 -22.66 -42.07
C ARG A 487 70.35 -22.00 -40.70
N LEU A 488 69.45 -22.31 -39.78
CA LEU A 488 69.65 -22.07 -38.35
C LEU A 488 70.69 -23.08 -37.82
N ARG A 489 71.96 -22.66 -37.67
CA ARG A 489 73.01 -23.48 -37.04
C ARG A 489 72.97 -23.28 -35.51
N PRO A 490 73.13 -24.34 -34.69
CA PRO A 490 73.28 -24.18 -33.25
C PRO A 490 74.62 -23.48 -32.95
N GLY A 491 74.59 -22.38 -32.21
CA GLY A 491 75.78 -21.82 -31.56
C GLY A 491 76.67 -20.90 -32.39
N SER A 492 76.09 -19.94 -33.11
CA SER A 492 76.87 -18.73 -33.47
C SER A 492 76.59 -17.67 -32.42
N PRO A 493 77.60 -17.12 -31.72
CA PRO A 493 77.37 -15.99 -30.82
C PRO A 493 76.86 -14.83 -31.70
N VAL A 494 75.68 -14.33 -31.37
CA VAL A 494 75.19 -13.08 -31.93
C VAL A 494 75.97 -11.99 -31.19
N ASP A 495 77.04 -11.50 -31.80
CA ASP A 495 77.57 -10.19 -31.44
C ASP A 495 76.50 -9.15 -31.82
N ARG A 496 75.73 -8.73 -30.83
CA ARG A 496 75.40 -7.32 -30.52
C ARG A 496 74.51 -7.21 -29.29
#